data_AF-A0A1D2M531-F1
#
_entry.id   AF-A0A1D2M531-F1
#
_cell.length_a   1.000
_cell.length_b   1.000
_cell.length_c   1.000
_cell.angle_alpha   90.00
_cell.angle_beta   90.00
_cell.angle_gamma   90.00
#
_symmetry.space_group_name_H-M   'P 1'
#
loop_
_entity.id
_entity.type
_entity.pdbx_description
1 polymer ?
#
loop_
_entity_poly.entity_id
_entity_poly.type
_entity_poly.pdbx_seq_one_letter_code
_entity_poly.pdbx_strand_id
1 'polypeptide(L)'
;MDIWKNLKDVVQVDNRHVSITNFVFILHSKVSVFLLLCFSILVTSRQYLGDPIDCSSSADIKSIADKYCWIHSTFTRGALISDGKWGYEVVEQEESEIAPGIRPSVEQDSPRVYHTYYQWVWLVLFLQAALFYIPYWSWKMCDRGRIKMLVSDLNMEVIMAIDDDKLLRQKEVILAYLTPNIGSHTRYATHFIICEILNCANVIAQIFVTDAFLNHSFSSYGLELFSLSQKHPYQRSDDLARVFPTVTACRIATGGVAFGTMEYDLLCVLPINILNEKIYIFLWFWFLGLAALSILNLCYRLVVVLFPALRRVMLQRRTRKSYTINTDDKFYLSYPDWFLLTTLAENLNPVVFSEILNGIQNNVDDDYDDDDSPSTLTAINKNENNDLLQ
;
A
#
# COMPACT_ATOMS: atom_id res chain seq x y z
N MET A 1 14.46 -3.58 -24.74
CA MET A 1 13.20 -4.37 -24.78
C MET A 1 12.84 -5.00 -23.43
N ASP A 2 13.70 -4.94 -22.41
CA ASP A 2 13.46 -5.58 -21.11
C ASP A 2 12.61 -4.76 -20.12
N ILE A 3 12.53 -3.44 -20.29
CA ILE A 3 11.66 -2.57 -19.46
C ILE A 3 10.18 -2.90 -19.69
N TRP A 4 9.81 -3.22 -20.93
CA TRP A 4 8.44 -3.59 -21.29
C TRP A 4 8.04 -4.98 -20.77
N LYS A 5 8.98 -5.90 -20.57
CA LYS A 5 8.70 -7.20 -19.91
C LYS A 5 8.33 -7.01 -18.44
N ASN A 6 9.05 -6.15 -17.72
CA ASN A 6 8.75 -5.86 -16.31
C ASN A 6 7.41 -5.13 -16.12
N LEU A 7 7.03 -4.26 -17.06
CA LEU A 7 5.70 -3.62 -17.06
C LEU A 7 4.58 -4.60 -17.43
N LYS A 8 4.88 -5.56 -18.32
CA LYS A 8 3.95 -6.64 -18.65
C LYS A 8 3.72 -7.57 -17.47
N ASP A 9 4.69 -7.80 -16.59
CA ASP A 9 4.50 -8.52 -15.31
C ASP A 9 3.67 -7.73 -14.27
N VAL A 10 3.59 -6.41 -14.40
CA VAL A 10 2.73 -5.56 -13.54
C VAL A 10 1.28 -5.56 -14.04
N VAL A 11 1.07 -5.77 -15.35
CA VAL A 11 -0.25 -5.70 -16.01
C VAL A 11 -0.82 -7.08 -16.37
N GLN A 12 0.01 -8.10 -16.52
CA GLN A 12 -0.44 -9.49 -16.66
C GLN A 12 -0.98 -9.95 -15.32
N VAL A 13 -2.31 -9.97 -15.25
CA VAL A 13 -3.04 -10.87 -14.38
C VAL A 13 -2.67 -12.28 -14.84
N ASP A 14 -1.61 -12.83 -14.26
CA ASP A 14 -1.28 -14.25 -14.38
C ASP A 14 -2.54 -15.02 -13.98
N ASN A 15 -3.16 -15.76 -14.92
CA ASN A 15 -4.36 -16.57 -14.68
C ASN A 15 -4.14 -17.71 -13.66
N ARG A 16 -2.97 -17.75 -12.99
CA ARG A 16 -2.61 -18.65 -11.90
C ARG A 16 -2.04 -17.83 -10.75
N HIS A 17 -2.91 -17.13 -10.04
CA HIS A 17 -2.50 -16.39 -8.84
C HIS A 17 -2.29 -17.35 -7.67
N VAL A 18 -1.07 -17.87 -7.52
CA VAL A 18 -0.60 -18.46 -6.26
C VAL A 18 -0.64 -17.35 -5.21
N SER A 19 -1.45 -17.56 -4.17
CA SER A 19 -1.65 -16.62 -3.08
C SER A 19 -0.51 -16.75 -2.08
N ILE A 20 0.44 -15.82 -2.17
CA ILE A 20 1.60 -15.73 -1.26
C ILE A 20 1.43 -14.66 -0.18
N THR A 21 0.30 -13.95 -0.19
CA THR A 21 0.05 -12.78 0.66
C THR A 21 -1.41 -12.69 1.07
N ASN A 22 -1.67 -12.07 2.22
CA ASN A 22 -3.03 -11.84 2.72
C ASN A 22 -3.77 -10.75 1.94
N PHE A 23 -5.09 -10.71 2.09
CA PHE A 23 -5.97 -9.70 1.49
C PHE A 23 -5.53 -8.25 1.80
N VAL A 24 -5.20 -7.94 3.06
CA VAL A 24 -4.75 -6.58 3.44
C VAL A 24 -3.47 -6.20 2.70
N PHE A 25 -2.55 -7.15 2.53
CA PHE A 25 -1.31 -6.92 1.79
C PHE A 25 -1.60 -6.57 0.32
N ILE A 26 -2.58 -7.23 -0.29
CA ILE A 26 -3.03 -6.95 -1.67
C ILE A 26 -3.62 -5.53 -1.78
N LEU A 27 -4.35 -5.07 -0.77
CA LEU A 27 -4.86 -3.69 -0.73
C LEU A 27 -3.73 -2.66 -0.75
N HIS A 28 -2.64 -2.90 -0.01
CA HIS A 28 -1.45 -2.03 -0.03
C HIS A 28 -0.73 -2.08 -1.38
N SER A 29 -0.37 -3.27 -1.84
CA SER A 29 0.61 -3.41 -2.92
C SER A 29 0.03 -3.38 -4.32
N LYS A 30 -1.23 -3.79 -4.49
CA LYS A 30 -1.89 -3.79 -5.80
C LYS A 30 -2.89 -2.66 -5.90
N VAL A 31 -3.86 -2.61 -4.99
CA VAL A 31 -4.99 -1.68 -5.13
C VAL A 31 -4.55 -0.24 -4.89
N SER A 32 -3.82 0.03 -3.81
CA SER A 32 -3.35 1.39 -3.51
C SER A 32 -2.35 1.89 -4.54
N VAL A 33 -1.42 1.03 -4.99
CA VAL A 33 -0.46 1.37 -6.06
C VAL A 33 -1.17 1.68 -7.38
N PHE A 34 -2.09 0.82 -7.82
CA PHE A 34 -2.87 1.06 -9.03
C PHE A 34 -3.64 2.38 -8.95
N LEU A 35 -4.32 2.62 -7.83
CA LEU A 35 -5.12 3.80 -7.60
C LEU A 35 -4.29 5.09 -7.63
N LEU A 36 -3.15 5.11 -6.93
CA LEU A 36 -2.24 6.26 -6.90
C LEU A 36 -1.60 6.51 -8.27
N LEU A 37 -1.25 5.46 -9.02
CA LEU A 37 -0.76 5.61 -10.40
C LEU A 37 -1.84 6.16 -11.32
N CYS A 38 -3.09 5.68 -11.22
CA CYS A 38 -4.21 6.23 -11.99
C CYS A 38 -4.44 7.71 -11.69
N PHE A 39 -4.40 8.12 -10.42
CA PHE A 39 -4.52 9.53 -10.05
C PHE A 39 -3.33 10.37 -10.51
N SER A 40 -2.10 9.84 -10.40
CA SER A 40 -0.90 10.51 -10.93
C SER A 40 -1.05 10.77 -12.44
N ILE A 41 -1.42 9.74 -13.21
CA ILE A 41 -1.64 9.86 -14.66
C ILE A 41 -2.76 10.85 -14.98
N LEU A 42 -3.86 10.82 -14.21
CA LEU A 42 -5.00 11.72 -14.41
C LEU A 42 -4.61 13.19 -14.20
N VAL A 43 -3.85 13.49 -13.15
CA VAL A 43 -3.33 14.84 -12.88
C VAL A 43 -2.33 15.26 -13.96
N THR A 44 -1.38 14.39 -14.32
CA THR A 44 -0.44 14.65 -15.42
C THR A 44 -1.16 14.94 -16.74
N SER A 45 -2.19 14.17 -17.06
CA SER A 45 -3.00 14.38 -18.27
C SER A 45 -3.62 15.78 -18.27
N ARG A 46 -4.19 16.23 -17.14
CA ARG A 46 -4.73 17.59 -17.05
C ARG A 46 -3.68 18.68 -17.08
N GLN A 47 -2.47 18.42 -16.57
CA GLN A 47 -1.39 19.40 -16.55
C GLN A 47 -0.75 19.64 -17.93
N TYR A 48 -0.67 18.61 -18.78
CA TYR A 48 0.02 18.71 -20.08
C TYR A 48 -0.91 18.70 -21.29
N LEU A 49 -2.07 18.05 -21.22
CA LEU A 49 -3.03 17.94 -22.33
C LEU A 49 -4.28 18.80 -22.17
N GLY A 50 -4.54 19.30 -20.96
CA GLY A 50 -5.63 20.23 -20.68
C GLY A 50 -5.13 21.65 -20.42
N ASP A 51 -6.07 22.53 -20.09
CA ASP A 51 -5.80 23.90 -19.63
C ASP A 51 -5.76 23.89 -18.10
N PRO A 52 -4.57 23.91 -17.47
CA PRO A 52 -4.46 23.79 -16.02
C PRO A 52 -4.82 25.10 -15.29
N ILE A 53 -4.78 26.23 -16.00
CA ILE A 53 -5.11 27.58 -15.53
C ILE A 53 -5.70 28.39 -16.69
N ASP A 54 -6.70 29.23 -16.39
CA ASP A 54 -7.29 30.19 -17.33
C ASP A 54 -7.38 31.57 -16.68
N CYS A 55 -6.65 32.56 -17.21
CA CYS A 55 -6.54 33.91 -16.65
C CYS A 55 -7.29 34.98 -17.46
N SER A 56 -7.88 35.94 -16.76
CA SER A 56 -8.62 37.08 -17.29
C SER A 56 -7.69 38.10 -17.94
N SER A 57 -7.29 37.86 -19.18
CA SER A 57 -6.40 38.74 -19.95
C SER A 57 -6.94 38.98 -21.35
N SER A 58 -6.39 39.98 -22.07
CA SER A 58 -6.80 40.24 -23.45
C SER A 58 -6.41 39.07 -24.37
N ALA A 59 -7.20 38.88 -25.43
CA ALA A 59 -7.05 37.74 -26.34
C ALA A 59 -5.62 37.62 -26.91
N ASP A 60 -4.95 38.74 -27.14
CA ASP A 60 -3.60 38.79 -27.73
C ASP A 60 -2.52 38.24 -26.80
N ILE A 61 -2.67 38.43 -25.48
CA ILE A 61 -1.66 38.02 -24.49
C ILE A 61 -2.08 36.79 -23.68
N LYS A 62 -3.29 36.26 -23.88
CA LYS A 62 -3.86 35.18 -23.08
C LYS A 62 -2.94 33.98 -22.92
N SER A 63 -2.41 33.47 -24.03
CA SER A 63 -1.49 32.32 -24.00
C SER A 63 -0.17 32.58 -23.26
N ILE A 64 0.28 33.84 -23.20
CA ILE A 64 1.51 34.23 -22.47
C ILE A 64 1.18 34.39 -20.99
N ALA A 65 0.07 35.05 -20.68
CA ALA A 65 -0.40 35.25 -19.31
C ALA A 65 -0.65 33.91 -18.61
N ASP A 66 -1.38 32.98 -19.24
CA ASP A 66 -1.68 31.66 -18.67
C ASP A 66 -0.39 30.88 -18.36
N LYS A 67 0.58 30.88 -19.29
CA LYS A 67 1.88 30.20 -19.09
C LYS A 67 2.73 30.87 -18.03
N TYR A 68 2.78 32.20 -18.02
CA TYR A 68 3.53 32.98 -17.03
C TYR A 68 2.98 32.71 -15.63
N CYS A 69 1.67 32.83 -15.45
CA CYS A 69 0.98 32.59 -14.19
C CYS A 69 1.08 31.13 -13.73
N TRP A 70 1.07 30.19 -14.67
CA TRP A 70 1.33 28.79 -14.35
C TRP A 70 2.73 28.59 -13.75
N ILE A 71 3.76 29.19 -14.34
CA ILE A 71 5.18 28.99 -13.94
C ILE A 71 5.54 29.79 -12.69
N HIS A 72 5.16 31.07 -12.64
CA HIS A 72 5.60 32.04 -11.62
C HIS A 72 4.75 32.04 -10.34
N SER A 73 3.81 31.10 -10.21
CA SER A 73 2.84 30.96 -9.11
C SER A 73 1.66 31.92 -9.15
N THR A 74 0.58 31.50 -8.49
CA THR A 74 -0.57 32.35 -8.20
C THR A 74 -0.69 32.54 -6.70
N PHE A 75 -1.44 33.55 -6.26
CA PHE A 75 -1.62 33.83 -4.84
C PHE A 75 -3.08 34.09 -4.48
N THR A 76 -3.41 33.83 -3.23
CA THR A 76 -4.63 34.31 -2.57
C THR A 76 -4.24 35.22 -1.43
N ARG A 77 -5.13 36.14 -1.08
CA ARG A 77 -4.97 37.03 0.06
C ARG A 77 -5.82 36.56 1.22
N GLY A 78 -5.37 36.82 2.43
CA GLY A 78 -6.04 36.39 3.65
C GLY A 78 -5.28 36.94 4.85
N ALA A 79 -5.88 36.84 6.02
CA ALA A 79 -5.35 37.34 7.27
C ALA A 79 -5.09 36.20 8.26
N LEU A 80 -4.24 36.46 9.26
CA LEU A 80 -4.13 35.57 10.41
C LEU A 80 -5.40 35.75 11.25
N ILE A 81 -6.22 34.71 11.33
CA ILE A 81 -7.38 34.66 12.23
C ILE A 81 -6.87 34.59 13.67
N SER A 82 -7.68 35.02 14.64
CA SER A 82 -7.35 35.13 16.07
C SER A 82 -6.70 33.88 16.70
N ASP A 83 -6.89 32.71 16.10
CA ASP A 83 -6.26 31.44 16.52
C ASP A 83 -4.82 31.23 15.99
N GLY A 84 -4.23 32.24 15.33
CA GLY A 84 -2.90 32.15 14.71
C GLY A 84 -2.86 31.33 13.41
N LYS A 85 -4.02 30.85 12.94
CA LYS A 85 -4.18 30.18 11.65
C LYS A 85 -4.48 31.22 10.57
N TRP A 86 -3.80 31.13 9.42
CA TRP A 86 -4.18 31.94 8.26
C TRP A 86 -5.54 31.49 7.74
N GLY A 87 -6.41 32.43 7.42
CA GLY A 87 -7.68 32.13 6.77
C GLY A 87 -8.13 33.33 5.93
N TYR A 88 -9.24 33.15 5.24
CA TYR A 88 -9.86 34.28 4.53
C TYR A 88 -10.32 35.31 5.56
N GLU A 89 -9.92 36.56 5.36
CA GLU A 89 -10.41 37.66 6.19
C GLU A 89 -11.90 37.85 5.88
N VAL A 90 -12.75 37.88 6.91
CA VAL A 90 -14.16 38.21 6.73
C VAL A 90 -14.24 39.72 6.55
N VAL A 91 -14.24 40.19 5.30
CA VAL A 91 -14.40 41.61 5.02
C VAL A 91 -15.85 42.00 5.35
N GLU A 92 -16.04 42.89 6.33
CA GLU A 92 -17.36 43.37 6.79
C GLU A 92 -18.16 44.12 5.72
N GLN A 93 -17.60 44.35 4.53
CA GLN A 93 -18.26 45.02 3.40
C GLN A 93 -18.17 44.17 2.12
N GLU A 94 -19.29 43.56 1.74
CA GLU A 94 -19.52 42.71 0.56
C GLU A 94 -19.18 43.37 -0.80
N GLU A 95 -18.77 44.63 -0.87
CA GLU A 95 -18.73 45.39 -2.13
C GLU A 95 -17.49 45.16 -3.01
N SER A 96 -16.51 44.36 -2.61
CA SER A 96 -15.27 44.20 -3.41
C SER A 96 -14.57 42.84 -3.40
N GLU A 97 -15.18 41.80 -2.83
CA GLU A 97 -14.64 40.43 -2.91
C GLU A 97 -15.25 39.67 -4.10
N ILE A 98 -14.43 39.32 -5.09
CA ILE A 98 -14.85 38.56 -6.28
C ILE A 98 -14.96 37.07 -5.93
N ALA A 99 -14.04 36.59 -5.09
CA ALA A 99 -13.98 35.25 -4.54
C ALA A 99 -13.18 35.31 -3.22
N PRO A 100 -13.29 34.30 -2.34
CA PRO A 100 -12.54 34.26 -1.08
C PRO A 100 -11.05 34.54 -1.30
N GLY A 101 -10.55 35.61 -0.70
CA GLY A 101 -9.15 36.02 -0.78
C GLY A 101 -8.74 36.72 -2.08
N ILE A 102 -9.70 37.20 -2.88
CA ILE A 102 -9.45 37.99 -4.09
C ILE A 102 -10.12 39.36 -3.94
N ARG A 103 -9.31 40.34 -3.55
CA ARG A 103 -9.70 41.73 -3.31
C ARG A 103 -8.57 42.71 -3.65
N PRO A 104 -8.87 44.01 -3.87
CA PRO A 104 -7.85 45.04 -4.09
C PRO A 104 -6.82 45.13 -2.94
N SER A 105 -5.62 45.64 -3.22
CA SER A 105 -4.59 45.83 -2.17
C SER A 105 -4.89 46.99 -1.25
N VAL A 106 -4.96 46.67 0.04
CA VAL A 106 -4.99 47.61 1.16
C VAL A 106 -3.54 47.77 1.68
N GLU A 107 -3.16 48.95 2.15
CA GLU A 107 -1.78 49.30 2.56
C GLU A 107 -1.19 48.43 3.71
N GLN A 108 -1.95 47.51 4.31
CA GLN A 108 -1.52 46.59 5.38
C GLN A 108 -1.79 45.10 5.07
N ASP A 109 -2.09 44.76 3.82
CA ASP A 109 -2.52 43.41 3.38
C ASP A 109 -1.32 42.44 3.29
N SER A 110 -0.85 41.94 4.44
CA SER A 110 0.21 40.93 4.55
C SER A 110 -0.26 39.78 5.43
N PRO A 111 -0.25 38.50 5.00
CA PRO A 111 0.54 37.95 3.90
C PRO A 111 -0.26 37.34 2.73
N ARG A 112 0.29 37.47 1.50
CA ARG A 112 -0.11 36.69 0.32
C ARG A 112 0.32 35.23 0.51
N VAL A 113 -0.59 34.29 0.26
CA VAL A 113 -0.26 32.87 0.21
C VAL A 113 -0.07 32.48 -1.24
N TYR A 114 1.15 32.06 -1.58
CA TYR A 114 1.49 31.59 -2.91
C TYR A 114 1.18 30.09 -3.04
N HIS A 115 0.54 29.74 -4.15
CA HIS A 115 0.12 28.39 -4.49
C HIS A 115 1.00 27.86 -5.63
N THR A 116 1.91 26.94 -5.31
CA THR A 116 2.77 26.23 -6.28
C THR A 116 2.70 24.71 -6.16
N TYR A 117 2.13 24.20 -5.06
CA TYR A 117 2.13 22.77 -4.75
C TYR A 117 1.43 21.91 -5.82
N TYR A 118 0.40 22.47 -6.50
CA TYR A 118 -0.36 21.76 -7.53
C TYR A 118 0.50 21.26 -8.69
N GLN A 119 1.63 21.93 -8.97
CA GLN A 119 2.58 21.51 -10.00
C GLN A 119 3.29 20.17 -9.67
N TRP A 120 3.36 19.84 -8.38
CA TRP A 120 4.10 18.69 -7.84
C TRP A 120 3.20 17.51 -7.45
N VAL A 121 1.87 17.69 -7.44
CA VAL A 121 0.91 16.67 -6.98
C VAL A 121 1.09 15.35 -7.71
N TRP A 122 1.23 15.36 -9.04
CA TRP A 122 1.42 14.13 -9.82
C TRP A 122 2.68 13.36 -9.42
N LEU A 123 3.78 14.08 -9.14
CA LEU A 123 5.05 13.50 -8.73
C LEU A 123 4.96 12.91 -7.32
N VAL A 124 4.32 13.64 -6.41
CA VAL A 124 4.05 13.15 -5.05
C VAL A 124 3.24 11.86 -5.12
N LEU A 125 2.10 11.85 -5.83
CA LEU A 125 1.26 10.65 -5.99
C LEU A 125 2.04 9.46 -6.57
N PHE A 126 2.91 9.70 -7.55
CA PHE A 126 3.79 8.66 -8.11
C PHE A 126 4.78 8.12 -7.08
N LEU A 127 5.42 9.00 -6.31
CA LEU A 127 6.37 8.60 -5.26
C LEU A 127 5.66 7.80 -4.17
N GLN A 128 4.46 8.23 -3.77
CA GLN A 128 3.61 7.51 -2.82
C GLN A 128 3.27 6.10 -3.33
N ALA A 129 2.92 5.96 -4.62
CA ALA A 129 2.68 4.65 -5.23
C ALA A 129 3.92 3.75 -5.14
N ALA A 130 5.11 4.29 -5.41
CA ALA A 130 6.35 3.55 -5.27
C ALA A 130 6.60 3.09 -3.83
N LEU A 131 6.37 3.97 -2.84
CA LEU A 131 6.52 3.63 -1.41
C LEU A 131 5.57 2.52 -0.96
N PHE A 132 4.32 2.50 -1.43
CA PHE A 132 3.37 1.39 -1.17
C PHE A 132 3.81 0.05 -1.78
N TYR A 133 4.61 0.06 -2.85
CA TYR A 133 5.10 -1.16 -3.49
C TYR A 133 6.31 -1.78 -2.78
N ILE A 134 7.10 -1.00 -2.03
CA ILE A 134 8.36 -1.44 -1.41
C ILE A 134 8.20 -2.67 -0.50
N PRO A 135 7.24 -2.72 0.45
CA PRO A 135 7.10 -3.88 1.34
C PRO A 135 6.77 -5.17 0.58
N TYR A 136 5.98 -5.06 -0.49
CA TYR A 136 5.66 -6.20 -1.34
C TYR A 136 6.85 -6.68 -2.14
N TRP A 137 7.60 -5.75 -2.74
CA TRP A 137 8.83 -6.09 -3.45
C TRP A 137 9.82 -6.78 -2.51
N SER A 138 9.99 -6.27 -1.29
CA SER A 138 10.81 -6.90 -0.24
C SER A 138 10.35 -8.32 0.09
N TRP A 139 9.04 -8.53 0.30
CA TRP A 139 8.49 -9.87 0.52
C TRP A 139 8.75 -10.82 -0.65
N LYS A 140 8.50 -10.37 -1.89
CA LYS A 140 8.71 -11.16 -3.11
C LYS A 140 10.17 -11.59 -3.26
N MET A 141 11.12 -10.72 -2.91
CA MET A 141 12.55 -11.05 -2.93
C MET A 141 12.94 -12.07 -1.86
N CYS A 142 12.27 -12.07 -0.70
CA CYS A 142 12.49 -13.06 0.36
C CYS A 142 11.93 -14.44 -0.02
N ASP A 143 10.72 -14.49 -0.60
CA ASP A 143 10.05 -15.73 -0.98
C ASP A 143 10.79 -16.49 -2.08
N ARG A 144 11.48 -15.79 -3.01
CA ARG A 144 12.23 -16.37 -4.13
C ARG A 144 11.42 -17.41 -4.95
N GLY A 145 10.10 -17.37 -4.89
CA GLY A 145 9.23 -18.32 -5.57
C GLY A 145 9.18 -19.71 -4.92
N ARG A 146 9.53 -19.86 -3.63
CA ARG A 146 9.46 -21.14 -2.91
C ARG A 146 8.05 -21.74 -2.92
N ILE A 147 7.04 -20.95 -2.54
CA ILE A 147 5.64 -21.40 -2.56
C ILE A 147 5.19 -21.69 -3.99
N LYS A 148 5.60 -20.85 -4.96
CA LYS A 148 5.31 -21.09 -6.37
C LYS A 148 5.91 -22.41 -6.84
N MET A 149 7.14 -22.76 -6.47
CA MET A 149 7.76 -24.05 -6.80
C MET A 149 7.01 -25.24 -6.18
N LEU A 150 6.57 -25.12 -4.93
CA LEU A 150 5.84 -26.18 -4.21
C LEU A 150 4.40 -26.38 -4.76
N VAL A 151 3.79 -25.34 -5.32
CA VAL A 151 2.38 -25.33 -5.77
C VAL A 151 2.24 -25.41 -7.30
N SER A 152 3.26 -25.00 -8.07
CA SER A 152 3.20 -24.78 -9.54
C SER A 152 2.59 -25.95 -10.32
N ASP A 153 2.72 -27.15 -9.79
CA ASP A 153 2.31 -28.38 -10.44
C ASP A 153 1.08 -29.05 -9.78
N LEU A 154 0.55 -28.47 -8.69
CA LEU A 154 -0.55 -29.02 -7.89
C LEU A 154 -1.94 -28.43 -8.21
N ASN A 155 -2.13 -27.75 -9.35
CA ASN A 155 -3.46 -27.30 -9.77
C ASN A 155 -4.31 -28.50 -10.27
N MET A 156 -4.82 -29.18 -9.26
CA MET A 156 -5.72 -30.31 -9.24
C MET A 156 -7.15 -29.90 -9.60
N GLU A 157 -7.38 -29.65 -10.89
CA GLU A 157 -8.65 -30.01 -11.51
C GLU A 157 -8.45 -31.02 -12.65
N VAL A 158 -7.27 -31.03 -13.27
CA VAL A 158 -6.97 -31.93 -14.40
C VAL A 158 -6.14 -33.16 -13.96
N ILE A 159 -5.32 -33.07 -12.90
CA ILE A 159 -4.37 -34.14 -12.54
C ILE A 159 -5.01 -35.23 -11.65
N MET A 160 -5.92 -34.89 -10.74
CA MET A 160 -6.67 -35.86 -9.90
C MET A 160 -7.42 -36.92 -10.71
N ALA A 161 -7.72 -36.64 -11.97
CA ALA A 161 -8.48 -37.53 -12.85
C ALA A 161 -7.60 -38.33 -13.81
N ILE A 162 -6.28 -38.07 -13.89
CA ILE A 162 -5.45 -38.52 -15.02
C ILE A 162 -4.18 -39.27 -14.59
N ASP A 163 -3.58 -39.00 -13.41
CA ASP A 163 -2.27 -39.59 -13.08
C ASP A 163 -1.95 -39.59 -11.56
N ASP A 164 -2.28 -40.70 -10.86
CA ASP A 164 -1.99 -40.88 -9.42
C ASP A 164 -0.47 -40.85 -9.12
N ASP A 165 0.38 -41.29 -10.04
CA ASP A 165 1.83 -41.33 -9.87
C ASP A 165 2.44 -39.93 -9.80
N LYS A 166 1.91 -38.96 -10.56
CA LYS A 166 2.37 -37.56 -10.48
C LYS A 166 2.02 -36.92 -9.15
N LEU A 167 0.83 -37.22 -8.61
CA LEU A 167 0.41 -36.73 -7.30
C LEU A 167 1.33 -37.26 -6.19
N LEU A 168 1.65 -38.56 -6.22
CA LEU A 168 2.55 -39.20 -5.26
C LEU A 168 3.95 -38.57 -5.28
N ARG A 169 4.57 -38.42 -6.45
CA ARG A 169 5.91 -37.82 -6.59
C ARG A 169 5.97 -36.39 -6.04
N GLN A 170 4.91 -35.61 -6.19
CA GLN A 170 4.92 -34.23 -5.68
C GLN A 170 4.62 -34.12 -4.20
N LYS A 171 3.79 -35.01 -3.66
CA LYS A 171 3.67 -35.18 -2.21
C LYS A 171 5.04 -35.51 -1.61
N GLU A 172 5.78 -36.44 -2.21
CA GLU A 172 7.14 -36.78 -1.80
C GLU A 172 8.08 -35.57 -1.87
N VAL A 173 8.02 -34.73 -2.91
CA VAL A 173 8.82 -33.50 -2.99
C VAL A 173 8.47 -32.51 -1.86
N ILE A 174 7.17 -32.34 -1.55
CA ILE A 174 6.72 -31.46 -0.47
C ILE A 174 7.17 -32.02 0.89
N LEU A 175 7.03 -33.33 1.12
CA LEU A 175 7.47 -34.00 2.36
C LEU A 175 8.99 -33.94 2.51
N ALA A 176 9.75 -34.24 1.45
CA ALA A 176 11.21 -34.17 1.44
C ALA A 176 11.73 -32.73 1.67
N TYR A 177 10.95 -31.71 1.33
CA TYR A 177 11.28 -30.33 1.67
C TYR A 177 10.89 -29.96 3.10
N LEU A 178 9.68 -30.33 3.54
CA LEU A 178 9.13 -29.91 4.82
C LEU A 178 9.79 -30.65 5.98
N THR A 179 9.78 -31.99 5.99
CA THR A 179 10.23 -32.83 7.11
C THR A 179 11.62 -32.43 7.65
N PRO A 180 12.69 -32.33 6.83
CA PRO A 180 14.01 -31.96 7.34
C PRO A 180 14.17 -30.48 7.70
N ASN A 181 13.26 -29.60 7.26
CA ASN A 181 13.37 -28.15 7.46
C ASN A 181 12.41 -27.60 8.51
N ILE A 182 11.64 -28.43 9.22
CA ILE A 182 10.72 -27.97 10.28
C ILE A 182 11.51 -27.20 11.35
N GLY A 183 10.99 -26.05 11.79
CA GLY A 183 11.64 -25.17 12.76
C GLY A 183 12.66 -24.19 12.16
N SER A 184 13.16 -24.44 10.95
CA SER A 184 14.11 -23.55 10.26
C SER A 184 13.44 -22.34 9.59
N HIS A 185 12.10 -22.35 9.48
CA HIS A 185 11.32 -21.33 8.77
C HIS A 185 11.14 -20.01 9.53
N THR A 186 11.77 -19.85 10.70
CA THR A 186 11.70 -18.64 11.54
C THR A 186 12.03 -17.36 10.78
N ARG A 187 13.11 -17.37 9.98
CA ARG A 187 13.50 -16.17 9.19
C ARG A 187 12.44 -15.76 8.18
N TYR A 188 11.77 -16.72 7.55
CA TYR A 188 10.73 -16.48 6.54
C TYR A 188 9.50 -15.83 7.18
N ALA A 189 8.98 -16.42 8.26
CA ALA A 189 7.80 -15.90 8.95
C ALA A 189 8.05 -14.55 9.63
N THR A 190 9.23 -14.34 10.21
CA THR A 190 9.61 -13.04 10.81
C THR A 190 9.70 -11.96 9.73
N HIS A 191 10.29 -12.25 8.57
CA HIS A 191 10.35 -11.29 7.46
C HIS A 191 8.95 -10.89 6.96
N PHE A 192 8.01 -11.83 6.93
CA PHE A 192 6.62 -11.52 6.59
C PHE A 192 5.98 -10.56 7.59
N ILE A 193 6.13 -10.81 8.89
CA ILE A 193 5.62 -9.91 9.94
C ILE A 193 6.24 -8.52 9.81
N ILE A 194 7.55 -8.44 9.56
CA ILE A 194 8.23 -7.16 9.32
C ILE A 194 7.60 -6.43 8.13
N CYS A 195 7.28 -7.13 7.04
CA CYS A 195 6.61 -6.52 5.89
C CYS A 195 5.18 -6.05 6.22
N GLU A 196 4.43 -6.77 7.06
CA GLU A 196 3.11 -6.32 7.54
C GLU A 196 3.24 -5.06 8.42
N ILE A 197 4.24 -5.00 9.30
CA ILE A 197 4.53 -3.81 10.10
C ILE A 197 4.95 -2.64 9.20
N LEU A 198 5.80 -2.88 8.20
CA LEU A 198 6.21 -1.87 7.23
C LEU A 198 5.03 -1.35 6.40
N ASN A 199 4.07 -2.19 6.01
CA ASN A 199 2.84 -1.73 5.34
C ASN A 199 2.02 -0.80 6.25
N CYS A 200 1.84 -1.17 7.52
CA CYS A 200 1.12 -0.34 8.48
C CYS A 200 1.85 0.99 8.76
N ALA A 201 3.17 0.93 8.96
CA ALA A 201 4.00 2.11 9.15
C ALA A 201 3.98 3.01 7.90
N ASN A 202 4.02 2.42 6.70
CA ASN A 202 3.95 3.16 5.45
C ASN A 202 2.63 3.91 5.34
N VAL A 203 1.46 3.28 5.49
CA VAL A 203 0.18 4.02 5.39
C VAL A 203 0.05 5.14 6.43
N ILE A 204 0.53 4.93 7.66
CA ILE A 204 0.57 5.98 8.68
C ILE A 204 1.50 7.13 8.25
N ALA A 205 2.70 6.81 7.77
CA ALA A 205 3.63 7.81 7.24
C ALA A 205 3.04 8.57 6.05
N GLN A 206 2.30 7.90 5.16
CA GLN A 206 1.64 8.53 4.02
C GLN A 206 0.58 9.54 4.44
N ILE A 207 -0.18 9.25 5.51
CA ILE A 207 -1.13 10.21 6.09
C ILE A 207 -0.39 11.46 6.56
N PHE A 208 0.70 11.31 7.32
CA PHE A 208 1.49 12.45 7.81
C PHE A 208 2.19 13.23 6.70
N VAL A 209 2.76 12.54 5.71
CA VAL A 209 3.41 13.18 4.55
C VAL A 209 2.37 13.97 3.74
N THR A 210 1.18 13.40 3.54
CA THR A 210 0.09 14.09 2.83
C THR A 210 -0.43 15.29 3.63
N ASP A 211 -0.54 15.15 4.94
CA ASP A 211 -0.94 16.24 5.83
C ASP A 211 0.07 17.38 5.85
N ALA A 212 1.35 17.08 5.95
CA ALA A 212 2.43 18.07 5.83
C ALA A 212 2.44 18.75 4.45
N PHE A 213 2.21 17.98 3.38
CA PHE A 213 2.13 18.52 2.02
C PHE A 213 0.95 19.48 1.82
N LEU A 214 -0.16 19.24 2.53
CA LEU A 214 -1.39 20.06 2.47
C LEU A 214 -1.50 21.04 3.66
N ASN A 215 -0.38 21.49 4.22
CA ASN A 215 -0.33 22.47 5.32
C ASN A 215 -1.23 22.12 6.52
N HIS A 216 -1.21 20.85 6.96
CA HIS A 216 -1.95 20.33 8.12
C HIS A 216 -3.48 20.39 8.03
N SER A 217 -4.02 20.52 6.81
CA SER A 217 -5.47 20.53 6.58
C SER A 217 -6.01 19.15 6.16
N PHE A 218 -5.14 18.16 5.94
CA PHE A 218 -5.58 16.82 5.50
C PHE A 218 -6.24 16.03 6.63
N SER A 219 -5.80 16.19 7.87
CA SER A 219 -6.33 15.39 8.99
C SER A 219 -7.81 15.67 9.29
N SER A 220 -8.28 16.91 9.15
CA SER A 220 -9.70 17.30 9.35
C SER A 220 -10.58 17.12 8.11
N TYR A 221 -9.96 16.83 6.97
CA TYR A 221 -10.55 16.89 5.63
C TYR A 221 -11.83 16.08 5.43
N GLY A 222 -11.87 14.83 5.90
CA GLY A 222 -13.06 13.97 5.77
C GLY A 222 -14.17 14.24 6.77
N LEU A 223 -13.86 14.82 7.93
CA LEU A 223 -14.84 15.15 8.96
C LEU A 223 -15.62 16.42 8.59
N GLU A 224 -14.94 17.40 8.01
CA GLU A 224 -15.53 18.66 7.54
C GLU A 224 -16.44 18.48 6.32
N LEU A 225 -16.26 17.41 5.55
CA LEU A 225 -17.13 17.11 4.39
C LEU A 225 -18.60 16.88 4.80
N PHE A 226 -18.84 16.30 5.98
CA PHE A 226 -20.19 16.04 6.50
C PHE A 226 -20.89 17.31 6.98
N SER A 227 -20.16 18.33 7.40
CA SER A 227 -20.73 19.61 7.87
C SER A 227 -20.92 20.63 6.75
N LEU A 228 -20.22 20.48 5.61
CA LEU A 228 -20.10 21.55 4.61
C LEU A 228 -20.92 21.35 3.32
N SER A 229 -21.65 20.24 3.16
CA SER A 229 -22.22 19.74 1.89
C SER A 229 -23.04 20.75 1.04
N GLN A 230 -23.48 21.90 1.54
CA GLN A 230 -24.43 22.78 0.84
C GLN A 230 -23.88 24.05 0.16
N LYS A 231 -22.59 24.44 0.30
CA LYS A 231 -22.05 25.65 -0.36
C LYS A 231 -21.33 25.36 -1.69
N HIS A 232 -21.39 26.30 -2.64
CA HIS A 232 -20.63 26.21 -3.89
C HIS A 232 -19.11 26.40 -3.65
N PRO A 233 -18.21 25.72 -4.40
CA PRO A 233 -16.76 25.76 -4.17
C PRO A 233 -16.14 27.16 -4.11
N TYR A 234 -16.62 28.10 -4.93
CA TYR A 234 -16.12 29.47 -5.01
C TYR A 234 -16.67 30.40 -3.91
N GLN A 235 -17.61 29.93 -3.08
CA GLN A 235 -18.20 30.67 -1.95
C GLN A 235 -17.77 30.08 -0.60
N ARG A 236 -16.91 29.07 -0.61
CA ARG A 236 -16.41 28.41 0.59
C ARG A 236 -15.18 29.14 1.11
N SER A 237 -15.20 29.47 2.39
CA SER A 237 -14.05 30.01 3.13
C SER A 237 -13.38 28.94 4.01
N ASP A 238 -13.68 27.67 3.75
CA ASP A 238 -13.22 26.53 4.52
C ASP A 238 -11.72 26.26 4.29
N ASP A 239 -11.05 25.54 5.20
CA ASP A 239 -9.64 25.15 5.07
C ASP A 239 -9.38 24.40 3.75
N LEU A 240 -10.40 23.70 3.23
CA LEU A 240 -10.40 23.08 1.92
C LEU A 240 -10.21 24.07 0.76
N ALA A 241 -10.97 25.17 0.76
CA ALA A 241 -10.87 26.20 -0.28
C ALA A 241 -9.54 26.95 -0.21
N ARG A 242 -8.96 27.04 1.00
CA ARG A 242 -7.63 27.58 1.23
C ARG A 242 -6.53 26.72 0.63
N VAL A 243 -6.59 25.40 0.81
CA VAL A 243 -5.57 24.49 0.25
C VAL A 243 -5.77 24.33 -1.25
N PHE A 244 -7.00 24.16 -1.72
CA PHE A 244 -7.34 23.96 -3.13
C PHE A 244 -8.18 25.13 -3.68
N PRO A 245 -7.62 26.34 -3.81
CA PRO A 245 -8.37 27.47 -4.32
C PRO A 245 -8.72 27.24 -5.79
N THR A 246 -10.00 27.41 -6.12
CA THR A 246 -10.48 27.33 -7.50
C THR A 246 -10.25 28.63 -8.27
N VAL A 247 -10.10 29.74 -7.55
CA VAL A 247 -9.84 31.07 -8.10
C VAL A 247 -8.65 31.67 -7.36
N THR A 248 -7.69 32.23 -8.09
CA THR A 248 -6.50 32.88 -7.54
C THR A 248 -6.16 34.15 -8.31
N ALA A 249 -5.30 34.99 -7.74
CA ALA A 249 -4.74 36.15 -8.41
C ALA A 249 -3.32 35.84 -8.93
N CYS A 250 -2.97 36.38 -10.10
CA CYS A 250 -1.63 36.30 -10.66
C CYS A 250 -1.11 37.70 -10.96
N ARG A 251 0.11 38.01 -10.54
CA ARG A 251 0.73 39.30 -10.80
C ARG A 251 1.72 39.19 -11.94
N ILE A 252 1.47 39.92 -13.03
CA ILE A 252 2.41 40.05 -14.15
C ILE A 252 3.05 41.43 -14.10
N ALA A 253 4.38 41.46 -14.04
CA ALA A 253 5.16 42.67 -14.21
C ALA A 253 5.55 42.80 -15.69
N THR A 254 5.07 43.86 -16.34
CA THR A 254 5.47 44.22 -17.71
C THR A 254 6.21 45.55 -17.65
N GLY A 255 7.22 45.74 -18.50
CA GLY A 255 8.03 46.95 -18.45
C GLY A 255 9.10 46.96 -19.52
N GLY A 256 9.64 48.15 -19.76
CA GLY A 256 10.75 48.35 -20.67
C GLY A 256 11.85 49.16 -19.98
N VAL A 257 13.06 49.11 -20.53
CA VAL A 257 14.24 49.84 -20.01
C VAL A 257 14.02 51.34 -19.80
N ALA A 258 13.02 51.93 -20.49
CA ALA A 258 12.69 53.36 -20.40
C ALA A 258 11.50 53.71 -19.48
N PHE A 259 10.61 52.77 -19.16
CA PHE A 259 9.30 53.06 -18.56
C PHE A 259 9.10 52.49 -17.14
N GLY A 260 10.12 51.82 -16.59
CA GLY A 260 10.01 51.12 -15.31
C GLY A 260 9.12 49.86 -15.40
N THR A 261 8.82 49.27 -14.25
CA THR A 261 7.98 48.07 -14.13
C THR A 261 6.55 48.45 -13.77
N MET A 262 5.59 48.02 -14.58
CA MET A 262 4.15 48.13 -14.35
C MET A 262 3.58 46.76 -13.99
N GLU A 263 2.88 46.67 -12.85
CA GLU A 263 2.30 45.42 -12.36
C GLU A 263 0.79 45.36 -12.64
N TYR A 264 0.33 44.23 -13.16
CA TYR A 264 -1.08 43.93 -13.39
C TYR A 264 -1.47 42.66 -12.62
N ASP A 265 -2.54 42.73 -11.82
CA ASP A 265 -3.12 41.57 -11.16
C ASP A 265 -4.25 41.00 -12.04
N LEU A 266 -4.10 39.75 -12.49
CA LEU A 266 -5.08 39.00 -13.27
C LEU A 266 -5.85 38.04 -12.37
N LEU A 267 -7.14 37.84 -12.65
CA LEU A 267 -7.96 36.81 -12.04
C LEU A 267 -7.74 35.50 -12.81
N CYS A 268 -7.40 34.42 -12.12
CA CYS A 268 -7.18 33.12 -12.75
C CYS A 268 -8.07 32.04 -12.11
N VAL A 269 -8.61 31.15 -12.93
CA VAL A 269 -9.35 29.97 -12.50
C VAL A 269 -8.44 28.75 -12.65
N LEU A 270 -8.42 27.87 -11.64
CA LEU A 270 -7.56 26.68 -11.58
C LEU A 270 -8.42 25.40 -11.58
N PRO A 271 -8.84 24.90 -12.76
CA PRO A 271 -9.59 23.64 -12.85
C PRO A 271 -8.83 22.44 -12.27
N ILE A 272 -7.50 22.46 -12.29
CA ILE A 272 -6.67 21.38 -11.74
C ILE A 272 -6.87 21.19 -10.23
N ASN A 273 -7.18 22.26 -9.49
CA ASN A 273 -7.40 22.18 -8.05
C ASN A 273 -8.73 21.51 -7.69
N ILE A 274 -9.76 21.62 -8.54
CA ILE A 274 -11.02 20.88 -8.36
C ILE A 274 -10.74 19.38 -8.47
N LEU A 275 -9.91 18.96 -9.43
CA LEU A 275 -9.52 17.57 -9.57
C LEU A 275 -8.73 17.08 -8.35
N ASN A 276 -7.74 17.86 -7.92
CA ASN A 276 -6.92 17.54 -6.75
C ASN A 276 -7.78 17.44 -5.48
N GLU A 277 -8.70 18.37 -5.26
CA GLU A 277 -9.66 18.32 -4.15
C GLU A 277 -10.35 16.95 -4.09
N LYS A 278 -10.93 16.48 -5.20
CA LYS A 278 -11.67 15.20 -5.23
C LYS A 278 -10.77 13.98 -5.03
N ILE A 279 -9.56 14.01 -5.60
CA ILE A 279 -8.56 12.95 -5.41
C ILE A 279 -8.20 12.84 -3.93
N TYR A 280 -7.87 13.95 -3.27
CA TYR A 280 -7.47 13.93 -1.86
C TYR A 280 -8.63 13.60 -0.92
N ILE A 281 -9.88 13.92 -1.28
CA ILE A 281 -11.06 13.49 -0.50
C ILE A 281 -11.13 11.96 -0.53
N PHE A 282 -11.01 11.37 -1.71
CA PHE A 282 -11.02 9.93 -1.86
C PHE A 282 -9.84 9.29 -1.09
N LEU A 283 -8.63 9.82 -1.23
CA LEU A 283 -7.43 9.29 -0.57
C LEU A 283 -7.51 9.36 0.95
N TRP A 284 -8.18 10.37 1.51
CA TRP A 284 -8.40 10.48 2.95
C TRP A 284 -9.16 9.26 3.50
N PHE A 285 -10.31 8.94 2.92
CA PHE A 285 -11.09 7.77 3.34
C PHE A 285 -10.34 6.47 3.07
N TRP A 286 -9.65 6.39 1.93
CA TRP A 286 -8.86 5.22 1.55
C TRP A 286 -7.72 4.95 2.54
N PHE A 287 -6.90 5.95 2.87
CA PHE A 287 -5.77 5.79 3.79
C PHE A 287 -6.23 5.51 5.22
N LEU A 288 -7.29 6.18 5.70
CA LEU A 288 -7.83 5.92 7.04
C LEU A 288 -8.39 4.49 7.15
N GLY A 289 -9.17 4.06 6.15
CA GLY A 289 -9.69 2.69 6.09
C GLY A 289 -8.58 1.64 5.99
N LEU A 290 -7.57 1.90 5.16
CA LEU A 290 -6.42 1.00 5.00
C LEU A 290 -5.58 0.94 6.28
N ALA A 291 -5.37 2.05 6.98
CA ALA A 291 -4.69 2.08 8.27
C ALA A 291 -5.45 1.27 9.33
N ALA A 292 -6.77 1.44 9.43
CA ALA A 292 -7.60 0.66 10.34
C ALA A 292 -7.53 -0.85 10.06
N LEU A 293 -7.68 -1.26 8.78
CA LEU A 293 -7.55 -2.66 8.38
C LEU A 293 -6.14 -3.22 8.65
N SER A 294 -5.09 -2.41 8.49
CA SER A 294 -3.71 -2.81 8.77
C SER A 294 -3.47 -3.05 10.25
N ILE A 295 -3.97 -2.15 11.10
CA ILE A 295 -3.89 -2.28 12.56
C ILE A 295 -4.66 -3.53 13.00
N LEU A 296 -5.89 -3.73 12.51
CA LEU A 296 -6.68 -4.92 12.81
C LEU A 296 -5.96 -6.21 12.38
N ASN A 297 -5.32 -6.22 11.21
CA ASN A 297 -4.56 -7.36 10.73
C ASN A 297 -3.32 -7.63 11.61
N LEU A 298 -2.62 -6.60 12.08
CA LEU A 298 -1.51 -6.75 13.03
C LEU A 298 -1.99 -7.25 14.40
N CYS A 299 -3.13 -6.77 14.91
CA CYS A 299 -3.74 -7.29 16.12
C CYS A 299 -4.12 -8.77 15.96
N TYR A 300 -4.75 -9.13 14.85
CA TYR A 300 -5.04 -10.53 14.51
C TYR A 300 -3.76 -11.37 14.49
N ARG A 301 -2.71 -10.88 13.84
CA ARG A 301 -1.40 -11.54 13.78
C ARG A 301 -0.79 -11.76 15.16
N LEU A 302 -0.84 -10.74 16.03
CA LEU A 302 -0.35 -10.80 17.40
C LEU A 302 -1.08 -11.87 18.21
N VAL A 303 -2.42 -11.93 18.11
CA VAL A 303 -3.24 -12.96 18.78
C VAL A 303 -2.83 -14.36 18.28
N VAL A 304 -2.64 -14.55 16.97
CA VAL A 304 -2.24 -15.85 16.41
C VAL A 304 -0.84 -16.28 16.88
N VAL A 305 0.10 -15.34 17.02
CA VAL A 305 1.45 -15.61 17.55
C VAL A 305 1.38 -16.01 19.02
N LEU A 306 0.60 -15.30 19.84
CA LEU A 306 0.51 -15.50 21.29
C LEU A 306 -0.31 -16.73 21.72
N PHE A 307 -1.29 -17.16 20.91
CA PHE A 307 -2.22 -18.22 21.29
C PHE A 307 -2.05 -19.49 20.42
N PRO A 308 -1.25 -20.49 20.87
CA PRO A 308 -1.10 -21.78 20.19
C PRO A 308 -2.39 -22.55 19.94
N ALA A 309 -3.37 -22.45 20.85
CA ALA A 309 -4.67 -23.11 20.70
C ALA A 309 -5.44 -22.62 19.47
N LEU A 310 -5.33 -21.33 19.15
CA LEU A 310 -6.01 -20.74 18.00
C LEU A 310 -5.43 -21.28 16.68
N ARG A 311 -4.10 -21.47 16.63
CA ARG A 311 -3.38 -22.03 15.48
C ARG A 311 -3.84 -23.46 15.16
N ARG A 312 -4.04 -24.30 16.19
CA ARG A 312 -4.63 -25.65 16.02
C ARG A 312 -6.00 -25.61 15.40
N VAL A 313 -6.90 -24.81 15.97
CA VAL A 313 -8.29 -24.70 15.49
C VAL A 313 -8.34 -24.19 14.05
N MET A 314 -7.51 -23.21 13.71
CA MET A 314 -7.42 -22.68 12.35
C MET A 314 -6.92 -23.73 11.35
N LEU A 315 -5.89 -24.51 11.72
CA LEU A 315 -5.33 -25.54 10.85
C LEU A 315 -6.33 -26.69 10.64
N GLN A 316 -6.99 -27.16 11.71
CA GLN A 316 -8.04 -28.20 11.65
C GLN A 316 -9.26 -27.78 10.84
N ARG A 317 -9.64 -26.49 10.88
CA ARG A 317 -10.74 -25.97 10.05
C ARG A 317 -10.40 -26.03 8.55
N ARG A 318 -9.13 -25.82 8.18
CA ARG A 318 -8.67 -25.87 6.79
C ARG A 318 -8.59 -27.30 6.24
N THR A 319 -8.39 -28.32 7.08
CA THR A 319 -8.43 -29.74 6.70
C THR A 319 -9.83 -30.36 6.70
N ARG A 320 -10.90 -29.55 6.83
CA ARG A 320 -12.30 -30.01 6.98
C ARG A 320 -12.50 -31.04 8.12
N LYS A 321 -11.66 -31.00 9.16
CA LYS A 321 -11.62 -32.01 10.24
C LYS A 321 -11.27 -33.44 9.78
N SER A 322 -10.75 -33.61 8.56
CA SER A 322 -10.24 -34.90 8.09
C SER A 322 -8.96 -35.31 8.83
N TYR A 323 -8.31 -34.37 9.52
CA TYR A 323 -7.10 -34.55 10.29
C TYR A 323 -7.30 -34.07 11.73
N THR A 324 -6.96 -34.91 12.70
CA THR A 324 -7.06 -34.62 14.14
C THR A 324 -5.66 -34.43 14.71
N ILE A 325 -5.29 -33.18 15.01
CA ILE A 325 -4.02 -32.84 15.67
C ILE A 325 -4.12 -33.21 17.15
N ASN A 326 -3.21 -34.05 17.65
CA ASN A 326 -3.17 -34.44 19.06
C ASN A 326 -2.60 -33.31 19.93
N THR A 327 -2.87 -33.35 21.23
CA THR A 327 -2.45 -32.29 22.17
C THR A 327 -0.94 -32.25 22.42
N ASP A 328 -0.26 -33.37 22.21
CA ASP A 328 1.18 -33.54 22.49
C ASP A 328 2.08 -33.12 21.32
N ASP A 329 1.48 -32.78 20.19
CA ASP A 329 2.12 -32.35 18.95
C ASP A 329 2.68 -30.91 19.07
N LYS A 330 3.75 -30.74 19.85
CA LYS A 330 4.45 -29.45 20.01
C LYS A 330 5.07 -28.93 18.71
N PHE A 331 5.41 -29.83 17.79
CA PHE A 331 6.20 -29.55 16.59
C PHE A 331 5.42 -28.76 15.52
N TYR A 332 4.16 -29.13 15.25
CA TYR A 332 3.26 -28.42 14.31
C TYR A 332 2.73 -27.08 14.85
N LEU A 333 3.13 -26.74 16.08
CA LEU A 333 2.63 -25.59 16.83
C LEU A 333 3.65 -24.48 16.99
N SER A 334 4.77 -24.50 16.26
CA SER A 334 5.61 -23.33 16.12
C SER A 334 4.98 -22.33 15.13
N TYR A 335 5.10 -21.03 15.39
CA TYR A 335 4.44 -20.00 14.55
C TYR A 335 4.96 -20.00 13.11
N PRO A 336 6.28 -20.12 12.86
CA PRO A 336 6.82 -20.10 11.51
C PRO A 336 6.35 -21.28 10.66
N ASP A 337 6.33 -22.47 11.22
CA ASP A 337 5.91 -23.69 10.51
C ASP A 337 4.40 -23.66 10.26
N TRP A 338 3.61 -23.25 11.26
CA TRP A 338 2.18 -23.01 11.08
C TRP A 338 1.90 -21.98 9.97
N PHE A 339 2.66 -20.89 9.93
CA PHE A 339 2.49 -19.85 8.91
C PHE A 339 2.74 -20.43 7.50
N LEU A 340 3.84 -21.17 7.31
CA LEU A 340 4.15 -21.82 6.03
C LEU A 340 3.05 -22.82 5.62
N LEU A 341 2.62 -23.68 6.54
CA LEU A 341 1.57 -24.67 6.31
C LEU A 341 0.23 -24.00 5.96
N THR A 342 -0.14 -22.92 6.65
CA THR A 342 -1.36 -22.18 6.30
C THR A 342 -1.27 -21.48 4.96
N THR A 343 -0.09 -20.98 4.57
CA THR A 343 0.15 -20.37 3.26
C THR A 343 0.06 -21.43 2.17
N LEU A 344 0.58 -22.63 2.41
CA LEU A 344 0.43 -23.77 1.51
C LEU A 344 -1.04 -24.20 1.40
N ALA A 345 -1.76 -24.29 2.52
CA ALA A 345 -3.18 -24.65 2.56
C ALA A 345 -4.09 -23.69 1.76
N GLU A 346 -3.71 -22.43 1.60
CA GLU A 346 -4.46 -21.46 0.76
C GLU A 346 -4.34 -21.74 -0.74
N ASN A 347 -3.31 -22.50 -1.12
CA ASN A 347 -2.99 -22.79 -2.50
C ASN A 347 -3.29 -24.25 -2.89
N LEU A 348 -3.60 -25.12 -1.92
CA LEU A 348 -3.85 -26.55 -2.12
C LEU A 348 -5.30 -26.93 -1.84
N ASN A 349 -5.75 -28.04 -2.43
CA ASN A 349 -7.04 -28.64 -2.08
C ASN A 349 -7.01 -29.16 -0.62
N PRO A 350 -8.06 -28.90 0.19
CA PRO A 350 -8.15 -29.37 1.57
C PRO A 350 -7.86 -30.86 1.79
N VAL A 351 -8.25 -31.73 0.84
CA VAL A 351 -8.03 -33.19 0.94
C VAL A 351 -6.55 -33.52 0.79
N VAL A 352 -5.91 -33.04 -0.28
CA VAL A 352 -4.47 -33.23 -0.53
C VAL A 352 -3.64 -32.64 0.61
N PHE A 353 -4.03 -31.48 1.13
CA PHE A 353 -3.37 -30.86 2.29
C PHE A 353 -3.46 -31.73 3.56
N SER A 354 -4.59 -32.40 3.79
CA SER A 354 -4.74 -33.29 4.95
C SER A 354 -3.86 -34.55 4.84
N GLU A 355 -3.68 -35.09 3.64
CA GLU A 355 -2.78 -36.22 3.40
C GLU A 355 -1.31 -35.84 3.59
N ILE A 356 -0.91 -34.63 3.16
CA ILE A 356 0.44 -34.10 3.42
C ILE A 356 0.69 -33.98 4.92
N LEU A 357 -0.26 -33.46 5.70
CA LEU A 357 -0.10 -33.36 7.15
C LEU A 357 0.05 -34.73 7.83
N ASN A 358 -0.76 -35.72 7.42
CA ASN A 358 -0.58 -37.12 7.89
C ASN A 358 0.80 -37.67 7.53
N GLY A 359 1.27 -37.41 6.30
CA GLY A 359 2.58 -37.86 5.85
C GLY A 359 3.75 -37.23 6.62
N ILE A 360 3.62 -35.97 7.06
CA ILE A 360 4.63 -35.35 7.92
C ILE A 360 4.63 -36.01 9.30
N GLN A 361 3.44 -36.29 9.86
CA GLN A 361 3.32 -36.96 11.16
C GLN A 361 3.99 -38.34 11.17
N ASN A 362 3.67 -39.20 10.20
CA ASN A 362 4.24 -40.54 10.15
C ASN A 362 5.78 -40.52 10.05
N ASN A 363 6.34 -39.67 9.18
CA ASN A 363 7.81 -39.59 9.04
C ASN A 363 8.51 -39.05 10.28
N VAL A 364 7.83 -38.21 11.08
CA VAL A 364 8.39 -37.71 12.35
C VAL A 364 8.28 -38.77 13.44
N ASP A 365 7.18 -39.52 13.50
CA ASP A 365 7.02 -40.63 14.45
C ASP A 365 8.05 -41.75 14.17
N ASP A 366 8.32 -42.06 12.89
CA ASP A 366 9.36 -43.01 12.48
C ASP A 366 10.78 -42.59 12.91
N ASP A 367 11.13 -41.30 12.82
CA ASP A 367 12.43 -40.77 13.28
C ASP A 367 12.59 -40.85 14.82
N TYR A 368 11.48 -40.78 15.58
CA TYR A 368 11.49 -40.93 17.04
C TYR A 368 11.61 -42.39 17.48
N ASP A 369 10.98 -43.33 16.77
CA ASP A 369 11.05 -44.77 17.07
C ASP A 369 12.43 -45.36 16.72
N ASP A 370 13.14 -44.82 15.72
CA ASP A 370 14.51 -45.23 15.40
C ASP A 370 15.54 -44.80 16.47
N ASP A 371 15.31 -43.69 17.19
CA ASP A 371 16.20 -43.21 18.28
C ASP A 371 16.03 -43.99 19.61
N ASP A 372 14.92 -44.72 19.79
CA ASP A 372 14.67 -45.60 20.96
C ASP A 372 15.06 -47.07 20.71
N SER A 373 15.52 -47.38 19.49
CA SER A 373 16.17 -48.64 19.18
C SER A 373 17.69 -48.50 19.35
N PRO A 374 18.39 -49.43 20.03
CA PRO A 374 19.85 -49.32 20.13
C PRO A 374 20.42 -49.39 18.72
N SER A 375 20.96 -48.25 18.28
CA SER A 375 21.50 -48.03 16.93
C SER A 375 22.17 -49.30 16.37
N THR A 376 21.67 -49.76 15.23
CA THR A 376 22.23 -50.89 14.47
C THR A 376 23.69 -50.67 14.05
N LEU A 377 24.21 -49.44 14.15
CA LEU A 377 25.63 -49.09 14.01
C LEU A 377 26.51 -49.47 15.21
N THR A 378 25.95 -49.76 16.39
CA THR A 378 26.73 -50.34 17.51
C THR A 378 26.69 -51.87 17.55
N ALA A 379 25.79 -52.52 16.81
CA ALA A 379 25.70 -53.98 16.74
C ALA A 379 26.75 -54.62 15.81
N ILE A 380 27.24 -53.87 14.80
CA ILE A 380 28.29 -54.36 13.90
C ILE A 380 29.68 -54.26 14.55
N ASN A 381 29.96 -53.22 15.35
CA ASN A 381 31.25 -53.05 16.03
C ASN A 381 31.44 -53.88 17.31
N LYS A 382 30.39 -54.54 17.82
CA LYS A 382 30.50 -55.47 18.96
C LYS A 382 30.74 -56.92 18.57
N ASN A 383 30.43 -57.31 17.32
CA ASN A 383 30.66 -58.68 16.85
C ASN A 383 32.06 -58.88 16.23
N GLU A 384 32.75 -57.83 15.79
CA GLU A 384 34.15 -57.97 15.29
C GLU A 384 35.22 -58.00 16.39
N ASN A 385 34.91 -57.57 17.62
CA ASN A 385 35.89 -57.51 18.72
C ASN A 385 35.89 -58.74 19.65
N ASN A 386 35.00 -59.72 19.45
CA ASN A 386 34.98 -60.96 20.24
C ASN A 386 35.63 -62.16 19.54
N ASP A 387 36.01 -62.06 18.26
CA ASP A 387 36.66 -63.14 17.51
C ASP A 387 38.20 -62.99 17.41
N LEU A 388 38.81 -62.09 18.20
CA LEU A 388 40.27 -61.87 18.26
C LEU A 388 40.92 -62.17 19.62
N LEU A 389 40.22 -62.86 20.53
CA LEU A 389 40.77 -63.31 21.82
C LEU A 389 40.44 -64.78 22.16
N GLN A 390 40.60 -65.69 21.20
CA GLN A 390 40.90 -67.10 21.47
C GLN A 390 42.06 -67.60 20.63
#